data_AF-A0A679BDI7-F1
#
_entry.id   AF-A0A679BDI7-F1
#
_cell.length_a   1.000
_cell.length_b   1.000
_cell.length_c   1.000
_cell.angle_alpha   90.00
_cell.angle_beta   90.00
_cell.angle_gamma   90.00
#
_symmetry.space_group_name_H-M   'P 1'
#
loop_
_entity.id
_entity.type
_entity.pdbx_description
1 polymer ?
#
loop_
_entity_poly.entity_id
_entity_poly.type
_entity_poly.pdbx_seq_one_letter_code
_entity_poly.pdbx_strand_id
1 'polypeptide(L)'
;MDVKKTVIETLKKNRGLGQLGNCVISLHANEVYYQLSWSCTTLPTTTHIIMAWHIATTLCEVEDEDQHGIDSTTTTNQHVACSLSRYCAYLVAFAPELLPDHSFVSESIFDVLVEEARELLKGKKTMQQRKEALRSQDHGDNRLLVVGGRLANNLIEIEHPGDRWKVLCDFWAEMMLYIAPSNDAKAHLETLPRGGEFITHLWALLTHGGILERPTGPDQNV
;
A
#
# COMPACT_ATOMS: atom_id res chain seq x y z
N MET A 1 2.76 18.51 -6.08
CA MET A 1 2.68 17.96 -7.47
C MET A 1 3.26 16.56 -7.56
N ASP A 2 4.01 16.15 -6.54
CA ASP A 2 4.98 15.06 -6.61
C ASP A 2 4.32 13.69 -6.68
N VAL A 3 3.20 13.48 -5.96
CA VAL A 3 2.42 12.23 -6.02
C VAL A 3 2.01 11.88 -7.45
N LYS A 4 1.37 12.82 -8.16
CA LYS A 4 0.91 12.60 -9.54
C LYS A 4 2.09 12.36 -10.48
N LYS A 5 3.20 13.10 -10.29
CA LYS A 5 4.42 12.95 -11.09
C LYS A 5 5.03 11.56 -10.91
N THR A 6 5.21 11.10 -9.67
CA THR A 6 5.75 9.76 -9.37
C THR A 6 4.91 8.66 -9.99
N VAL A 7 3.57 8.69 -9.83
CA VAL A 7 2.68 7.67 -10.42
C VAL A 7 2.81 7.63 -11.96
N ILE A 8 2.89 8.79 -12.62
CA ILE A 8 3.08 8.86 -14.08
C ILE A 8 4.46 8.35 -14.49
N GLU A 9 5.52 8.65 -13.73
CA GLU A 9 6.86 8.14 -13.99
C GLU A 9 6.94 6.62 -13.84
N THR A 10 6.31 6.06 -12.80
CA THR A 10 6.16 4.62 -12.62
C THR A 10 5.40 3.98 -13.78
N LEU A 11 4.30 4.60 -14.24
CA LEU A 11 3.56 4.11 -15.41
C LEU A 11 4.42 4.08 -16.68
N LYS A 12 5.24 5.12 -16.92
CA LYS A 12 6.14 5.18 -18.07
C LYS A 12 7.22 4.08 -18.02
N LYS A 13 7.77 3.83 -16.83
CA LYS A 13 8.75 2.74 -16.61
C LYS A 13 8.10 1.37 -16.86
N ASN A 14 6.90 1.15 -16.33
CA ASN A 14 6.21 -0.13 -16.42
C ASN A 14 5.63 -0.43 -17.82
N ARG A 15 5.31 0.59 -18.64
CA ARG A 15 4.86 0.38 -20.04
C ARG A 15 5.83 -0.42 -20.88
N GLY A 16 7.14 -0.34 -20.61
CA GLY A 16 8.14 -1.17 -21.28
C GLY A 16 8.05 -2.68 -20.96
N LEU A 17 7.35 -3.03 -19.87
CA LEU A 17 7.22 -4.40 -19.35
C LEU A 17 5.88 -5.06 -19.76
N GLY A 18 4.95 -4.31 -20.35
CA GLY A 18 3.68 -4.84 -20.86
C GLY A 18 2.68 -5.34 -19.81
N GLN A 19 2.99 -5.25 -18.51
CA GLN A 19 2.14 -5.75 -17.42
C GLN A 19 2.21 -4.84 -16.18
N LEU A 20 1.11 -4.73 -15.44
CA LEU A 20 1.08 -4.13 -14.10
C LEU A 20 1.47 -5.21 -13.08
N GLY A 21 2.69 -5.14 -12.55
CA GLY A 21 3.09 -6.04 -11.48
C GLY A 21 2.16 -5.88 -10.28
N ASN A 22 1.76 -6.99 -9.66
CA ASN A 22 1.05 -6.98 -8.38
C ASN A 22 2.01 -6.56 -7.25
N CYS A 23 2.53 -5.34 -7.36
CA CYS A 23 3.54 -4.71 -6.49
C CYS A 23 4.91 -5.40 -6.47
N VAL A 24 5.18 -6.33 -7.38
CA VAL A 24 6.44 -7.10 -7.44
C VAL A 24 7.50 -6.39 -8.29
N ILE A 25 7.11 -5.57 -9.27
CA ILE A 25 8.07 -4.91 -10.16
C ILE A 25 8.93 -3.92 -9.37
N SER A 26 8.31 -3.14 -8.48
CA SER A 26 9.00 -2.20 -7.59
C SER A 26 9.95 -2.92 -6.64
N LEU A 27 9.60 -4.10 -6.11
CA LEU A 27 10.48 -4.86 -5.23
C LEU A 27 11.73 -5.36 -5.98
N HIS A 28 11.59 -5.82 -7.22
CA HIS A 28 12.75 -6.17 -8.05
C HIS A 28 13.61 -4.95 -8.38
N ALA A 29 12.98 -3.83 -8.76
CA ALA A 29 13.68 -2.60 -9.12
C ALA A 29 14.45 -1.95 -7.95
N ASN A 30 14.09 -2.30 -6.71
CA ASN A 30 14.79 -1.86 -5.50
C ASN A 30 15.62 -2.97 -4.84
N GLU A 31 15.82 -4.12 -5.51
CA GLU A 31 16.66 -5.22 -5.02
C GLU A 31 16.21 -5.84 -3.68
N VAL A 32 14.93 -5.68 -3.32
CA VAL A 32 14.33 -6.18 -2.06
C VAL A 32 13.31 -7.31 -2.27
N TYR A 33 13.24 -7.87 -3.48
CA TYR A 33 12.27 -8.91 -3.85
C TYR A 33 12.35 -10.14 -2.94
N TYR A 34 13.54 -10.67 -2.68
CA TYR A 34 13.67 -11.89 -1.88
C TYR A 34 13.25 -11.70 -0.42
N GLN A 35 13.41 -10.48 0.11
CA GLN A 35 13.07 -10.13 1.49
C GLN A 35 11.58 -9.82 1.64
N LEU A 36 10.96 -9.17 0.64
CA LEU A 36 9.63 -8.57 0.79
C LEU A 36 8.54 -9.18 -0.09
N SER A 37 8.86 -10.03 -1.08
CA SER A 37 7.87 -10.58 -2.02
C SER A 37 6.72 -11.33 -1.35
N TRP A 38 6.97 -11.95 -0.19
CA TRP A 38 5.94 -12.62 0.60
C TRP A 38 4.77 -11.68 0.90
N SER A 39 5.04 -10.41 1.21
CA SER A 39 4.02 -9.42 1.58
C SER A 39 3.07 -9.03 0.43
N CYS A 40 3.40 -9.40 -0.81
CA CYS A 40 2.58 -9.14 -1.99
C CYS A 40 1.96 -10.43 -2.58
N THR A 41 2.54 -11.60 -2.26
CA THR A 41 2.21 -12.87 -2.93
C THR A 41 1.49 -13.87 -2.04
N THR A 42 1.61 -13.75 -0.71
CA THR A 42 1.00 -14.69 0.24
C THR A 42 -0.26 -14.14 0.90
N LEU A 43 -0.50 -12.84 0.80
CA LEU A 43 -1.69 -12.21 1.39
C LEU A 43 -2.93 -12.47 0.52
N PRO A 44 -4.10 -12.79 1.13
CA PRO A 44 -5.21 -13.36 0.38
C PRO A 44 -5.90 -12.40 -0.59
N THR A 45 -5.87 -11.09 -0.29
CA THR A 45 -6.61 -10.08 -1.05
C THR A 45 -5.81 -8.79 -1.21
N THR A 46 -6.22 -7.94 -2.16
CA THR A 46 -5.58 -6.62 -2.34
C THR A 46 -5.72 -5.76 -1.08
N THR A 47 -6.84 -5.84 -0.38
CA THR A 47 -7.10 -5.16 0.89
C THR A 47 -6.09 -5.56 1.95
N HIS A 48 -5.77 -6.85 2.08
CA HIS A 48 -4.75 -7.31 3.03
C HIS A 48 -3.38 -6.68 2.72
N ILE A 49 -3.00 -6.64 1.44
CA ILE A 49 -1.74 -6.03 1.00
C ILE A 49 -1.72 -4.54 1.33
N ILE A 50 -2.77 -3.80 0.96
CA ILE A 50 -2.88 -2.36 1.27
C ILE A 50 -2.73 -2.11 2.78
N MET A 51 -3.48 -2.83 3.61
CA MET A 51 -3.47 -2.57 5.05
C MET A 51 -2.15 -2.98 5.71
N ALA A 52 -1.56 -4.12 5.35
CA ALA A 52 -0.26 -4.55 5.86
C ALA A 52 0.84 -3.53 5.54
N TRP A 53 0.91 -3.08 4.29
CA TRP A 53 1.87 -2.06 3.86
C TRP A 53 1.56 -0.69 4.48
N HIS A 54 0.29 -0.34 4.72
CA HIS A 54 -0.08 0.92 5.37
C HIS A 54 0.38 0.97 6.82
N ILE A 55 0.17 -0.12 7.57
CA ILE A 55 0.70 -0.28 8.93
C ILE A 55 2.22 -0.16 8.90
N ALA A 56 2.88 -0.88 7.99
CA ALA A 56 4.34 -0.85 7.89
C ALA A 56 4.89 0.56 7.57
N THR A 57 4.26 1.27 6.62
CA THR A 57 4.61 2.66 6.27
C THR A 57 4.47 3.58 7.48
N THR A 58 3.40 3.43 8.25
CA THR A 58 3.16 4.21 9.47
C THR A 58 4.22 3.94 10.54
N LEU A 59 4.66 2.69 10.68
CA LEU A 59 5.72 2.33 11.63
C LEU A 59 7.10 2.84 11.19
N CYS A 60 7.39 2.85 9.89
CA CYS A 60 8.60 3.47 9.35
C CYS A 60 8.62 5.00 9.57
N GLU A 61 7.48 5.67 9.47
CA GLU A 61 7.35 7.11 9.76
C GLU A 61 7.73 7.41 11.21
N VAL A 62 7.20 6.63 12.16
CA VAL A 62 7.51 6.75 13.59
C VAL A 62 8.99 6.43 13.88
N GLU A 63 9.58 5.47 13.16
CA GLU A 63 11.01 5.16 13.28
C GLU A 63 11.91 6.34 12.87
N ASP A 64 11.57 7.06 11.81
CA ASP A 64 12.38 8.21 11.38
C ASP A 64 12.22 9.45 12.25
N GLU A 65 11.04 9.68 12.80
CA GLU A 65 10.80 10.75 13.77
C GLU A 65 11.69 10.59 15.02
N ASP A 66 11.90 9.35 15.48
CA ASP A 66 12.79 9.06 16.60
C ASP A 66 14.27 9.32 16.28
N GLN A 67 14.71 8.95 15.07
CA GLN A 67 16.14 8.97 14.70
C GLN A 67 16.64 10.36 14.32
N HIS A 68 15.81 11.21 13.70
CA HIS A 68 16.28 12.47 13.10
C HIS A 68 15.83 13.75 13.80
N GLY A 69 14.94 13.68 14.81
CA GLY A 69 14.39 14.88 15.45
C GLY A 69 13.63 15.80 14.48
N ILE A 70 13.11 16.92 14.98
CA ILE A 70 12.18 17.82 14.27
C ILE A 70 12.79 18.51 13.02
N ASP A 71 14.11 18.43 12.82
CA ASP A 71 14.86 19.18 11.78
C ASP A 71 15.14 18.38 10.49
N SER A 72 14.60 17.18 10.36
CA SER A 72 14.65 16.38 9.13
C SER A 72 13.73 16.94 8.05
N THR A 73 14.30 17.37 6.91
CA THR A 73 13.51 17.68 5.73
C THR A 73 12.89 16.40 5.18
N THR A 74 11.56 16.29 5.28
CA THR A 74 10.80 15.17 4.67
C THR A 74 11.20 15.02 3.20
N THR A 75 11.75 13.86 2.85
CA THR A 75 12.15 13.61 1.46
C THR A 75 10.91 13.51 0.57
N THR A 76 11.06 13.81 -0.72
CA THR A 76 9.95 13.66 -1.69
C THR A 76 9.39 12.24 -1.67
N ASN A 77 10.25 11.22 -1.52
CA ASN A 77 9.83 9.83 -1.44
C ASN A 77 8.98 9.55 -0.20
N GLN A 78 9.40 10.03 0.97
CA GLN A 78 8.62 9.90 2.20
C GLN A 78 7.23 10.56 2.06
N HIS A 79 7.19 11.80 1.56
CA HIS A 79 5.92 12.50 1.36
C HIS A 79 4.99 11.75 0.40
N VAL A 80 5.51 11.24 -0.74
CA VAL A 80 4.71 10.49 -1.71
C VAL A 80 4.23 9.16 -1.13
N ALA A 81 5.11 8.40 -0.49
CA ALA A 81 4.78 7.12 0.15
C ALA A 81 3.68 7.29 1.20
N CYS A 82 3.83 8.22 2.15
CA CYS A 82 2.83 8.45 3.19
C CYS A 82 1.51 8.96 2.61
N SER A 83 1.54 9.83 1.59
CA SER A 83 0.33 10.34 0.94
C SER A 83 -0.47 9.24 0.25
N LEU A 84 0.20 8.40 -0.55
CA LEU A 84 -0.44 7.29 -1.26
C LEU A 84 -0.90 6.21 -0.29
N SER A 85 -0.09 5.88 0.73
CA SER A 85 -0.44 4.92 1.76
C SER A 85 -1.73 5.30 2.48
N ARG A 86 -1.83 6.55 2.95
CA ARG A 86 -3.04 7.07 3.62
C ARG A 86 -4.24 7.12 2.67
N TYR A 87 -4.02 7.44 1.40
CA TYR A 87 -5.09 7.43 0.40
C TYR A 87 -5.63 6.01 0.16
N CYS A 88 -4.77 5.01 0.01
CA CYS A 88 -5.20 3.62 -0.16
C CYS A 88 -5.93 3.10 1.09
N ALA A 89 -5.48 3.45 2.30
CA ALA A 89 -6.20 3.12 3.54
C ALA A 89 -7.56 3.83 3.62
N TYR A 90 -7.66 5.08 3.15
CA TYR A 90 -8.93 5.78 3.00
C TYR A 90 -9.87 5.04 2.03
N LEU A 91 -9.37 4.57 0.88
CA LEU A 91 -10.18 3.80 -0.06
C LEU A 91 -10.73 2.53 0.60
N VAL A 92 -9.91 1.79 1.34
CA VAL A 92 -10.36 0.59 2.08
C VAL A 92 -11.48 0.92 3.06
N ALA A 93 -11.37 2.03 3.79
CA ALA A 93 -12.31 2.37 4.85
C ALA A 93 -13.58 3.10 4.38
N PHE A 94 -13.50 3.86 3.28
CA PHE A 94 -14.54 4.83 2.92
C PHE A 94 -15.00 4.78 1.45
N ALA A 95 -14.25 4.14 0.57
CA ALA A 95 -14.63 3.94 -0.83
C ALA A 95 -14.25 2.54 -1.34
N PRO A 96 -14.60 1.46 -0.61
CA PRO A 96 -14.17 0.10 -0.93
C PRO A 96 -14.71 -0.37 -2.29
N GLU A 97 -15.79 0.23 -2.81
CA GLU A 97 -16.32 0.00 -4.16
C GLU A 97 -15.36 0.38 -5.29
N LEU A 98 -14.32 1.17 -5.00
CA LEU A 98 -13.30 1.56 -5.97
C LEU A 98 -12.09 0.61 -5.97
N LEU A 99 -12.08 -0.41 -5.10
CA LEU A 99 -10.98 -1.36 -4.99
C LEU A 99 -11.23 -2.63 -5.81
N PRO A 100 -10.17 -3.40 -6.12
CA PRO A 100 -10.27 -4.68 -6.82
C PRO A 100 -11.10 -5.75 -6.08
N ASP A 101 -11.04 -5.75 -4.74
CA ASP A 101 -11.78 -6.69 -3.92
C ASP A 101 -13.26 -6.28 -3.89
N HIS A 102 -14.16 -7.23 -3.62
CA HIS A 102 -15.56 -6.90 -3.38
C HIS A 102 -15.68 -6.03 -2.11
N SER A 103 -16.49 -4.97 -2.13
CA SER A 103 -16.57 -3.99 -1.03
C SER A 103 -16.79 -4.62 0.35
N PHE A 104 -17.72 -5.57 0.45
CA PHE A 104 -17.97 -6.36 1.67
C PHE A 104 -16.71 -7.06 2.24
N VAL A 105 -15.83 -7.57 1.37
CA VAL A 105 -14.56 -8.19 1.79
C VAL A 105 -13.65 -7.13 2.39
N SER A 106 -13.52 -5.97 1.74
CA SER A 106 -12.71 -4.86 2.26
C SER A 106 -13.22 -4.34 3.59
N GLU A 107 -14.53 -4.12 3.71
CA GLU A 107 -15.20 -3.69 4.95
C GLU A 107 -14.98 -4.69 6.08
N SER A 108 -15.21 -5.99 5.82
CA SER A 108 -15.02 -7.05 6.82
C SER A 108 -13.57 -7.14 7.30
N ILE A 109 -12.59 -7.01 6.40
CA ILE A 109 -11.16 -7.03 6.78
C ILE A 109 -10.83 -5.81 7.63
N PHE A 110 -11.36 -4.63 7.26
CA PHE A 110 -11.14 -3.40 8.01
C PHE A 110 -11.70 -3.49 9.43
N ASP A 111 -12.92 -4.02 9.60
CA ASP A 111 -13.54 -4.22 10.91
C ASP A 111 -12.72 -5.19 11.79
N VAL A 112 -12.27 -6.32 11.22
CA VAL A 112 -11.41 -7.27 11.94
C VAL A 112 -10.11 -6.60 12.38
N LEU A 113 -9.48 -5.82 11.49
CA LEU A 113 -8.25 -5.11 11.81
C LEU A 113 -8.45 -4.07 12.93
N VAL A 114 -9.59 -3.38 12.97
CA VAL A 114 -9.94 -2.45 14.05
C VAL A 114 -10.05 -3.19 15.38
N GLU A 115 -10.66 -4.38 15.41
CA GLU A 115 -10.73 -5.21 16.62
C GLU A 115 -9.35 -5.72 17.06
N GLU A 116 -8.52 -6.20 16.13
CA GLU A 116 -7.12 -6.57 16.41
C GLU A 116 -6.36 -5.40 17.05
N ALA A 117 -6.51 -4.19 16.50
CA ALA A 117 -5.87 -2.98 17.02
C ALA A 117 -6.37 -2.61 18.42
N ARG A 118 -7.67 -2.73 18.68
CA ARG A 118 -8.25 -2.48 20.02
C ARG A 118 -7.71 -3.45 21.07
N GLU A 119 -7.51 -4.70 20.70
CA GLU A 119 -6.95 -5.73 21.58
C GLU A 119 -5.45 -5.51 21.82
N LEU A 120 -4.66 -5.52 20.75
CA LEU A 120 -3.20 -5.52 20.80
C LEU A 120 -2.60 -4.19 21.28
N LEU A 121 -3.24 -3.07 20.93
CA LEU A 121 -2.75 -1.73 21.28
C LEU A 121 -3.43 -1.19 22.54
N LYS A 122 -4.16 -2.02 23.28
CA LYS A 122 -4.82 -1.63 24.52
C LYS A 122 -3.82 -1.05 25.51
N GLY A 123 -4.11 0.16 25.99
CA GLY A 123 -3.27 0.87 26.96
C GLY A 123 -2.01 1.53 26.36
N LYS A 124 -1.75 1.42 25.05
CA LYS A 124 -0.66 2.12 24.36
C LYS A 124 -1.11 3.53 23.96
N LYS A 125 -0.53 4.54 24.60
CA LYS A 125 -0.94 5.95 24.48
C LYS A 125 -0.20 6.71 23.39
N THR A 126 1.03 6.30 23.07
CA THR A 126 1.86 6.95 22.05
C THR A 126 2.07 6.03 20.85
N MET A 127 2.37 6.62 19.69
CA MET A 127 2.75 5.84 18.50
C MET A 127 3.99 5.00 18.75
N GLN A 128 4.93 5.50 19.57
CA GLN A 128 6.12 4.74 19.95
C GLN A 128 5.80 3.46 20.73
N GLN A 129 4.89 3.55 21.71
CA GLN A 129 4.45 2.37 22.45
C GLN A 129 3.71 1.36 21.57
N ARG A 130 3.00 1.83 20.54
CA ARG A 130 2.32 0.98 19.56
C ARG A 130 3.33 0.30 18.64
N LYS A 131 4.32 1.05 18.13
CA LYS A 131 5.43 0.50 17.33
C LYS A 131 6.12 -0.63 18.08
N GLU A 132 6.57 -0.37 19.31
CA GLU A 132 7.25 -1.39 20.12
C GLU A 132 6.37 -2.62 20.37
N ALA A 133 5.08 -2.42 20.65
CA ALA A 133 4.14 -3.52 20.88
C ALA A 133 3.93 -4.40 19.63
N LEU A 134 3.98 -3.82 18.43
CA LEU A 134 3.82 -4.56 17.17
C LEU A 134 5.12 -5.20 16.69
N ARG A 135 6.27 -4.57 16.95
CA ARG A 135 7.59 -5.10 16.58
C ARG A 135 8.01 -6.30 17.44
N SER A 136 7.47 -6.42 18.66
CA SER A 136 7.76 -7.49 19.62
C SER A 136 6.82 -8.71 19.52
N GLN A 137 5.91 -8.75 18.54
CA GLN A 137 4.97 -9.86 18.36
C GLN A 137 5.65 -11.11 17.78
N ASP A 138 5.10 -12.28 18.10
CA ASP A 138 5.60 -13.56 17.61
C ASP A 138 5.40 -13.71 16.09
N HIS A 139 6.36 -14.39 15.45
CA HIS A 139 6.33 -14.63 14.02
C HIS A 139 5.24 -15.61 13.57
N GLY A 140 4.64 -16.39 14.49
CA GLY A 140 3.54 -17.31 14.22
C GLY A 140 2.16 -16.65 14.20
N ASP A 141 2.02 -15.41 14.67
CA ASP A 141 0.74 -14.69 14.71
C ASP A 141 0.42 -14.09 13.32
N ASN A 142 -0.69 -14.56 12.75
CA ASN A 142 -1.14 -14.19 11.41
C ASN A 142 -2.21 -13.09 11.40
N ARG A 143 -2.50 -12.47 12.55
CA ARG A 143 -3.30 -11.25 12.60
C ARG A 143 -2.70 -10.18 11.70
N LEU A 144 -3.55 -9.47 10.96
CA LEU A 144 -3.13 -8.52 9.93
C LEU A 144 -2.31 -7.37 10.53
N LEU A 145 -2.63 -6.94 11.75
CA LEU A 145 -1.85 -5.95 12.48
C LEU A 145 -0.42 -6.42 12.75
N VAL A 146 -0.24 -7.70 13.07
CA VAL A 146 1.07 -8.32 13.32
C VAL A 146 1.83 -8.53 12.01
N VAL A 147 1.15 -8.95 10.94
CA VAL A 147 1.71 -8.99 9.58
C VAL A 147 2.31 -7.64 9.20
N GLY A 148 1.57 -6.55 9.39
CA GLY A 148 2.06 -5.19 9.13
C GLY A 148 3.28 -4.81 9.98
N GLY A 149 3.30 -5.22 11.25
CA GLY A 149 4.47 -5.07 12.14
C GLY A 149 5.70 -5.84 11.66
N ARG A 150 5.53 -7.09 11.22
CA ARG A 150 6.61 -7.91 10.64
C ARG A 150 7.18 -7.29 9.38
N LEU A 151 6.32 -6.81 8.49
CA LEU A 151 6.74 -6.09 7.28
C LEU A 151 7.51 -4.80 7.64
N ALA A 152 7.07 -4.07 8.66
CA ALA A 152 7.79 -2.90 9.16
C ALA A 152 9.20 -3.26 9.65
N ASN A 153 9.36 -4.37 10.36
CA ASN A 153 10.68 -4.85 10.79
C ASN A 153 11.61 -5.07 9.59
N ASN A 154 11.15 -5.78 8.54
CA ASN A 154 11.97 -6.00 7.35
C ASN A 154 12.30 -4.70 6.59
N LEU A 155 11.40 -3.72 6.58
CA LEU A 155 11.66 -2.41 5.97
C LEU A 155 12.64 -1.58 6.80
N ILE A 156 12.54 -1.61 8.13
CA ILE A 156 13.42 -0.87 9.04
C ILE A 156 14.85 -1.43 9.03
N GLU A 157 15.03 -2.70 8.68
CA GLU A 157 16.36 -3.31 8.46
C GLU A 157 17.11 -2.73 7.25
N ILE A 158 16.44 -1.98 6.36
CA ILE A 158 17.10 -1.22 5.29
C ILE A 158 17.86 -0.05 5.95
N GLU A 159 19.20 -0.17 5.96
CA GLU A 159 20.11 0.70 6.73
C GLU A 159 19.94 2.20 6.42
N HIS A 160 19.72 2.54 5.15
CA HIS A 160 19.57 3.93 4.73
C HIS A 160 18.08 4.32 4.63
N PRO A 161 17.61 5.30 5.44
CA PRO A 161 16.23 5.78 5.39
C PRO A 161 15.78 6.22 4.00
N GLY A 162 16.70 6.82 3.22
CA GLY A 162 16.43 7.24 1.83
C GLY A 162 16.03 6.08 0.92
N ASP A 163 16.72 4.94 1.03
CA ASP A 163 16.43 3.73 0.26
C ASP A 163 15.13 3.08 0.71
N ARG A 164 14.90 3.03 2.03
CA ARG A 164 13.62 2.56 2.61
C ARG A 164 12.43 3.36 2.09
N TRP A 165 12.51 4.69 2.11
CA TRP A 165 11.44 5.53 1.56
C TRP A 165 11.31 5.43 0.06
N LYS A 166 12.41 5.17 -0.66
CA LYS A 166 12.35 4.89 -2.10
C LYS A 166 11.57 3.60 -2.37
N VAL A 167 11.83 2.52 -1.63
CA VAL A 167 11.07 1.26 -1.72
C VAL A 167 9.58 1.52 -1.49
N LEU A 168 9.23 2.21 -0.40
CA LEU A 168 7.84 2.52 -0.07
C LEU A 168 7.17 3.41 -1.15
N CYS A 169 7.89 4.41 -1.65
CA CYS A 169 7.40 5.32 -2.69
C CYS A 169 7.09 4.57 -3.99
N ASP A 170 8.04 3.74 -4.46
CA ASP A 170 7.88 2.95 -5.67
C ASP A 170 6.76 1.91 -5.53
N PHE A 171 6.70 1.24 -4.36
CA PHE A 171 5.63 0.28 -4.04
C PHE A 171 4.25 0.93 -4.12
N TRP A 172 4.04 2.06 -3.42
CA TRP A 172 2.74 2.70 -3.39
C TRP A 172 2.34 3.28 -4.75
N ALA A 173 3.31 3.75 -5.55
CA ALA A 173 3.05 4.19 -6.91
C ALA A 173 2.65 3.02 -7.82
N GLU A 174 3.28 1.86 -7.70
CA GLU A 174 2.87 0.64 -8.41
C GLU A 174 1.50 0.14 -7.95
N MET A 175 1.25 0.10 -6.63
CA MET A 175 -0.04 -0.28 -6.05
C MET A 175 -1.18 0.57 -6.60
N MET A 176 -1.01 1.90 -6.66
CA MET A 176 -2.00 2.79 -7.27
C MET A 176 -2.32 2.45 -8.73
N LEU A 177 -1.30 2.11 -9.51
CA LEU A 177 -1.49 1.70 -10.90
C LEU A 177 -2.12 0.31 -11.01
N TYR A 178 -1.84 -0.59 -10.06
CA TYR A 178 -2.40 -1.92 -10.00
C TYR A 178 -3.90 -1.89 -9.63
N ILE A 179 -4.31 -1.06 -8.67
CA ILE A 179 -5.71 -1.00 -8.23
C ILE A 179 -6.62 -0.17 -9.13
N ALA A 180 -6.06 0.71 -9.98
CA ALA A 180 -6.82 1.65 -10.79
C ALA A 180 -7.65 1.01 -11.94
N PRO A 181 -7.15 0.02 -12.72
CA PRO A 181 -7.99 -0.69 -13.68
C PRO A 181 -9.14 -1.37 -12.95
N SER A 182 -10.37 -1.12 -13.39
CA SER A 182 -11.59 -1.62 -12.76
C SER A 182 -12.62 -2.00 -13.81
N ASN A 183 -13.32 -3.10 -13.56
CA ASN A 183 -14.47 -3.57 -14.33
C ASN A 183 -15.79 -2.93 -13.83
N ASP A 184 -15.79 -2.29 -12.66
CA ASP A 184 -16.93 -1.54 -12.14
C ASP A 184 -16.82 -0.06 -12.52
N ALA A 185 -17.05 0.23 -13.80
CA ALA A 185 -17.12 1.60 -14.28
C ALA A 185 -18.22 2.41 -13.57
N LYS A 186 -19.27 1.76 -13.05
CA LYS A 186 -20.39 2.42 -12.38
C LYS A 186 -19.93 3.04 -11.05
N ALA A 187 -19.18 2.30 -10.24
CA ALA A 187 -18.60 2.82 -9.00
C ALA A 187 -17.77 4.09 -9.26
N HIS A 188 -16.91 4.07 -10.29
CA HIS A 188 -16.14 5.26 -10.70
C HIS A 188 -17.03 6.42 -11.17
N LEU A 189 -18.07 6.16 -11.97
CA LEU A 189 -19.02 7.18 -12.44
C LEU A 189 -19.79 7.84 -11.29
N GLU A 190 -20.15 7.09 -10.24
CA GLU A 190 -20.86 7.62 -9.08
C GLU A 190 -20.03 8.63 -8.27
N THR A 191 -18.69 8.60 -8.39
CA THR A 191 -17.81 9.59 -7.76
C THR A 191 -17.70 10.91 -8.54
N LEU A 192 -17.99 10.91 -9.85
CA LEU A 192 -17.77 12.07 -10.74
C LEU A 192 -18.56 13.34 -10.37
N PRO A 193 -19.82 13.28 -9.90
CA PRO A 193 -20.57 14.47 -9.50
C PRO A 193 -19.90 15.29 -8.39
N ARG A 194 -18.97 14.69 -7.63
CA ARG A 194 -18.21 15.35 -6.55
C ARG A 194 -16.79 15.72 -6.97
N GLY A 195 -16.49 15.68 -8.26
CA GLY A 195 -15.16 15.92 -8.82
C GLY A 195 -14.33 14.65 -9.05
N GLY A 196 -14.87 13.48 -8.72
CA GLY A 196 -14.19 12.19 -8.86
C GLY A 196 -13.11 11.95 -7.81
N GLU A 197 -12.69 10.70 -7.71
CA GLU A 197 -11.57 10.27 -6.88
C GLU A 197 -10.25 10.28 -7.66
N PHE A 198 -9.09 10.34 -6.99
CA PHE A 198 -7.80 10.27 -7.68
C PHE A 198 -7.65 8.96 -8.48
N ILE A 199 -8.08 7.83 -7.91
CA ILE A 199 -8.11 6.53 -8.59
C ILE A 199 -9.01 6.55 -9.84
N THR A 200 -10.13 7.28 -9.83
CA THR A 200 -11.02 7.43 -10.99
C THR A 200 -10.33 8.12 -12.16
N HIS A 201 -9.47 9.10 -11.90
CA HIS A 201 -8.68 9.75 -12.95
C HIS A 201 -7.61 8.83 -13.52
N LEU A 202 -6.97 8.01 -12.68
CA LEU A 202 -6.02 7.00 -13.12
C LEU A 202 -6.71 5.92 -13.95
N TRP A 203 -7.86 5.42 -13.50
CA TRP A 203 -8.70 4.48 -14.25
C TRP A 203 -8.98 5.02 -15.66
N ALA A 204 -9.54 6.23 -15.77
CA ALA A 204 -9.85 6.83 -17.07
C ALA A 204 -8.60 6.97 -17.98
N LEU A 205 -7.46 7.37 -17.41
CA LEU A 205 -6.19 7.48 -18.13
C LEU A 205 -5.69 6.12 -18.63
N LEU A 206 -5.75 5.09 -17.79
CA LEU A 206 -5.32 3.73 -18.12
C LEU A 206 -6.25 3.10 -19.16
N THR A 207 -7.57 3.28 -19.02
CA THR A 207 -8.58 2.86 -20.00
C THR A 207 -8.32 3.47 -21.38
N HIS A 208 -8.12 4.79 -21.46
CA HIS A 208 -7.76 5.44 -22.71
C HIS A 208 -6.40 4.95 -23.25
N GLY A 209 -5.49 4.57 -22.35
CA GLY A 209 -4.19 4.01 -22.68
C GLY A 209 -4.20 2.54 -23.12
N GLY A 210 -5.35 1.88 -23.16
CA GLY A 210 -5.51 0.46 -23.52
C GLY A 210 -5.24 -0.53 -22.39
N ILE A 211 -5.05 -0.06 -21.15
CA ILE A 211 -4.85 -0.89 -19.96
C ILE A 211 -6.20 -1.04 -19.26
N LEU A 212 -6.95 -2.05 -19.67
CA LEU A 212 -8.35 -2.26 -19.25
C LEU A 212 -8.48 -3.19 -18.05
N GLU A 213 -7.55 -4.13 -17.92
CA GLU A 213 -7.61 -5.19 -16.92
C GLU A 213 -6.31 -5.27 -16.12
N ARG A 214 -6.45 -5.74 -14.88
CA ARG A 214 -5.30 -6.15 -14.08
C ARG A 214 -4.78 -7.47 -14.66
N PRO A 215 -3.47 -7.70 -14.74
CA PRO A 215 -2.96 -8.99 -15.18
C PRO A 215 -3.49 -10.05 -14.22
N THR A 216 -4.26 -10.99 -14.77
CA THR A 216 -4.59 -12.21 -14.07
C THR A 216 -3.28 -12.94 -13.80
N GLY A 217 -3.08 -13.39 -12.55
CA GLY A 217 -2.01 -14.35 -12.27
C GLY A 217 -2.15 -15.56 -13.22
N PRO A 218 -1.11 -16.42 -13.35
CA PRO A 218 -1.21 -17.59 -14.19
C PRO A 218 -2.50 -18.34 -13.85
N ASP A 219 -3.33 -18.55 -14.88
CA ASP A 219 -4.61 -19.23 -14.78
C ASP A 219 -4.46 -20.45 -13.86
N GLN A 220 -5.13 -20.44 -12.71
CA GLN A 220 -5.43 -21.68 -11.99
C GLN A 220 -6.57 -22.38 -12.73
N ASN A 221 -6.33 -22.75 -13.99
CA ASN A 221 -7.25 -23.53 -14.79
C ASN A 221 -6.94 -25.03 -14.59
N VAL A 222 -7.81 -25.63 -13.77
CA VAL A 222 -8.22 -27.05 -13.69
C VAL A 222 -7.24 -28.03 -13.04
#